data_AF-A0A923I6P9-F1
#
_entry.id   AF-A0A923I6P9-F1
#
_cell.length_a   1.000
_cell.length_b   1.000
_cell.length_c   1.000
_cell.angle_alpha   90.00
_cell.angle_beta   90.00
_cell.angle_gamma   90.00
#
_symmetry.space_group_name_H-M   'P 1'
#
loop_
_entity.id
_entity.type
_entity.pdbx_description
1 polymer ?
#
loop_
_entity_poly.entity_id
_entity_poly.type
_entity_poly.pdbx_seq_one_letter_code
_entity_poly.pdbx_strand_id
1 'polypeptide(L)' 'MIYVCENCKFLFERQGEVFHCPGCGSAHIRPADEEEQRQYIKNRERAR' A
#
# COMPACT_ATOMS: atom_id res chain seq x y z
N MET A 1 9.20 -0.72 0.56
CA MET A 1 8.32 0.03 1.49
C MET A 1 6.88 -0.28 1.14
N ILE A 2 5.99 -0.32 2.12
CA ILE A 2 4.55 -0.50 1.89
C ILE A 2 3.93 0.89 1.77
N TYR A 3 3.13 1.08 0.74
CA TYR A 3 2.41 2.32 0.47
C TYR A 3 0.92 2.04 0.53
N VAL A 4 0.16 3.06 0.92
CA VAL A 4 -1.29 3.07 0.85
C VAL A 4 -1.73 4.20 -0.07
N CYS A 5 -2.72 3.93 -0.91
CA CYS A 5 -3.42 4.99 -1.62
C CYS A 5 -4.58 5.50 -0.76
N GLU A 6 -4.66 6.80 -0.51
CA GLU A 6 -5.76 7.37 0.28
C GLU A 6 -7.10 7.33 -0.46
N ASN A 7 -7.06 7.37 -1.79
CA ASN A 7 -8.24 7.38 -2.64
C ASN A 7 -8.95 5.99 -2.67
N CYS A 8 -8.20 4.93 -2.94
CA CYS A 8 -8.76 3.58 -3.06
C CYS A 8 -8.42 2.65 -1.88
N LYS A 9 -7.71 3.15 -0.86
CA LYS A 9 -7.21 2.40 0.30
C LYS A 9 -6.41 1.15 -0.07
N PHE A 10 -5.79 1.17 -1.25
CA PHE A 10 -5.03 0.04 -1.75
C PHE A 10 -3.64 0.03 -1.13
N LEU A 11 -3.33 -1.06 -0.42
CA LEU A 11 -2.03 -1.32 0.21
C LEU A 11 -1.16 -2.16 -0.71
N PHE A 12 0.05 -1.69 -0.99
CA PHE A 12 0.98 -2.38 -1.88
C PHE A 12 2.44 -2.18 -1.48
N GLU A 13 3.27 -3.20 -1.71
CA GLU A 13 4.71 -3.07 -1.54
C GLU A 13 5.39 -2.61 -2.84
N ARG A 14 6.28 -1.63 -2.74
CA ARG A 14 7.17 -1.23 -3.83
C ARG A 14 8.57 -0.90 -3.33
N GLN A 15 9.54 -1.13 -4.20
CA GLN A 15 10.93 -0.73 -4.00
C GLN A 15 11.24 0.36 -5.04
N GLY A 16 11.68 1.54 -4.57
CA GLY A 16 11.95 2.70 -5.42
C GLY A 16 10.87 3.77 -5.38
N GLU A 17 10.97 4.74 -6.30
CA GLU A 17 10.07 5.88 -6.38
C GLU A 17 8.69 5.44 -6.90
N VAL A 18 7.65 5.79 -6.15
CA VAL A 18 6.26 5.61 -6.53
C VAL A 18 5.62 6.97 -6.49
N PHE A 19 5.05 7.39 -7.62
CA PHE A 19 4.35 8.67 -7.76
C PHE A 19 2.84 8.52 -7.94
N HIS A 20 2.39 7.32 -8.34
CA HIS A 20 0.98 7.04 -8.61
C HIS A 20 0.59 5.66 -8.07
N CYS A 21 -0.67 5.55 -7.62
CA CYS A 21 -1.25 4.29 -7.19
C CYS A 21 -1.41 3.33 -8.39
N PRO A 22 -0.89 2.09 -8.32
CA PRO A 22 -1.02 1.13 -9.41
C PRO A 22 -2.46 0.65 -9.64
N GLY A 23 -3.35 0.77 -8.65
CA GLY A 23 -4.76 0.39 -8.78
C GLY A 23 -5.63 1.45 -9.47
N CYS A 24 -5.63 2.69 -8.99
CA CYS A 24 -6.54 3.75 -9.46
C CYS A 24 -5.86 4.88 -10.25
N GLY A 25 -4.51 4.92 -10.30
CA GLY A 25 -3.75 5.97 -10.98
C GLY A 25 -3.64 7.29 -10.21
N SER A 26 -4.26 7.43 -9.03
CA SER A 26 -4.15 8.66 -8.22
C SER A 26 -2.75 8.86 -7.66
N ALA A 27 -2.28 10.11 -7.61
CA ALA A 27 -1.02 10.49 -6.96
C ALA A 27 -1.12 10.62 -5.43
N HIS A 28 -2.31 10.41 -4.85
CA HIS A 28 -2.56 10.41 -3.41
C HIS A 28 -2.11 9.09 -2.78
N ILE A 29 -0.80 8.90 -2.75
CA ILE A 29 -0.13 7.76 -2.12
C ILE A 29 0.75 8.27 -0.98
N ARG A 30 0.71 7.55 0.13
CA ARG A 30 1.53 7.81 1.30
C ARG A 30 2.17 6.51 1.77
N PRO A 31 3.30 6.56 2.48
CA PRO A 31 3.78 5.38 3.19
C PRO A 31 2.70 4.88 4.15
N ALA A 32 2.51 3.56 4.16
CA ALA A 32 1.57 2.92 5.07
C ALA A 32 2.05 3.10 6.51
N ASP A 33 1.14 3.39 7.42
CA ASP A 33 1.43 3.47 8.85
C ASP A 33 1.60 2.07 9.47
N GLU A 34 2.04 2.01 10.72
CA GLU A 34 2.35 0.73 11.39
C GLU A 34 1.16 -0.23 11.47
N GLU A 35 -0.07 0.30 11.55
CA GLU A 35 -1.28 -0.51 11.58
C GLU A 35 -1.58 -1.07 10.19
N GLU A 36 -1.56 -0.22 9.18
CA GLU A 36 -1.73 -0.61 7.78
C GLU A 36 -0.67 -1.62 7.31
N GLN A 37 0.58 -1.44 7.71
CA GLN A 37 1.66 -2.40 7.43
C GLN A 37 1.38 -3.76 8.08
N ARG A 38 0.94 -3.77 9.35
CA ARG A 38 0.55 -4.99 10.06
C ARG A 38 -0.63 -5.68 9.37
N GLN A 39 -1.64 -4.93 8.92
CA GLN A 39 -2.76 -5.47 8.17
C GLN A 39 -2.31 -6.09 6.84
N TYR A 40 -1.44 -5.41 6.10
CA TYR A 40 -0.89 -5.91 4.84
C TYR A 40 -0.15 -7.24 5.03
N ILE A 41 0.73 -7.32 6.03
CA ILE A 41 1.48 -8.54 6.37
C ILE A 41 0.51 -9.66 6.77
N LYS A 42 -0.43 -9.40 7.70
CA LYS A 42 -1.42 -10.38 8.12
C LYS A 42 -2.27 -10.91 6.96
N ASN A 43 -2.67 -10.03 6.04
CA ASN A 43 -3.45 -10.40 4.86
C ASN A 43 -2.62 -11.27 3.89
N ARG A 44 -1.33 -10.95 3.71
CA ARG A 44 -0.40 -11.79 2.92
C ARG A 44 -0.17 -13.16 3.53
N GLU A 45 -0.08 -13.26 4.85
CA GLU A 45 0.06 -14.54 5.55
C GLU A 45 -1.20 -15.40 5.46
N ARG A 46 -2.39 -14.78 5.51
CA ARG A 46 -3.69 -15.46 5.36
C ARG A 46 -3.99 -15.90 3.93
N ALA A 47 -3.43 -15.23 2.94
CA ALA A 47 -3.60 -15.57 1.52
C ALA A 47 -2.65 -16.70 1.05
N ARG A 48 -1.90 -17.31 1.98
CA ARG A 48 -0.95 -18.40 1.72
C ARG A 48 -1.56 -19.74 2.07
#